data_AF-C8WYK6-F1
#
_entry.id   AF-C8WYK6-F1
#
_cell.length_a   1.000
_cell.length_b   1.000
_cell.length_c   1.000
_cell.angle_alpha   90.00
_cell.angle_beta   90.00
_cell.angle_gamma   90.00
#
_symmetry.space_group_name_H-M   'P 1'
#
loop_
_entity.id
_entity.type
_entity.pdbx_description
1 polymer ?
#
loop_
_entity_poly.entity_id
_entity_poly.type
_entity_poly.pdbx_seq_one_letter_code
_entity_poly.pdbx_strand_id
1 'polypeptide(L)'
;MSYIPRLDEGAGDMSEMSIHRLKPHPKNVEYYADLDGEKYEELKRSIEVHGIRDPLKILPDGTILAGHQRYRIAKELGIEQVPVAIYDVSPEEAEYLLIADNEERRGEDNDPMRKARRAKFLKEYWGIRHGNNQRTSQIEKSYRDVAQAIGESVATTQRLLKLNDLIPELQALVSSGKLGTSAAEQLAYLSPEIQRSLYEALGEEIANRTFAETKELRRRLEEAELRDQETARLQAELAELREQGREEDRQKIEQLERRIRDLQAQSWRVVTLEQELSALRERGRKEDRERIAELEREIEELKNRPVERVEVVPDAVKQEIEAWKQRAVEIEQQKRELESKYQATEQLLARYEQKIQELRQGAPVVQLQVPPALQKIEDEHEVRVQRRKLYTKLERAVMDIWTVCHQAGGEVDWVVDEFYQQRRVGPNGMEGFEEVSAFMAKIVDTLRATQRPRLLK
;
A
#
# COMPACT_ATOMS: atom_id res chain seq x y z
N MET A 1 16.37 -19.27 -16.75
CA MET A 1 16.35 -19.59 -15.31
C MET A 1 16.11 -18.29 -14.58
N SER A 2 14.90 -18.08 -14.06
CA SER A 2 14.55 -16.87 -13.31
C SER A 2 15.03 -17.05 -11.88
N TYR A 3 16.08 -16.33 -11.50
CA TYR A 3 16.71 -16.41 -10.19
C TYR A 3 15.85 -15.66 -9.17
N ILE A 4 15.22 -16.37 -8.24
CA ILE A 4 14.56 -15.82 -7.06
C ILE A 4 15.59 -16.00 -5.95
N PRO A 5 16.20 -14.91 -5.43
CA PRO A 5 17.15 -15.02 -4.32
C PRO A 5 16.52 -15.82 -3.19
N ARG A 6 17.15 -16.93 -2.85
CA ARG A 6 16.75 -17.74 -1.71
C ARG A 6 17.56 -17.30 -0.51
N LEU A 7 16.99 -17.42 0.69
CA LEU A 7 17.67 -16.97 1.89
C LEU A 7 18.98 -17.76 2.16
N ASP A 8 19.15 -18.96 1.61
CA ASP A 8 20.39 -19.76 1.71
C ASP A 8 21.59 -19.19 0.91
N GLU A 9 21.38 -18.18 0.06
CA GLU A 9 22.43 -17.60 -0.81
C GLU A 9 23.18 -16.43 -0.15
N GLY A 10 22.69 -15.93 0.98
CA GLY A 10 23.37 -14.98 1.86
C GLY A 10 23.83 -15.67 3.14
N ALA A 11 25.12 -15.58 3.48
CA ALA A 11 25.67 -16.10 4.72
C ALA A 11 25.17 -15.26 5.92
N GLY A 12 23.98 -15.58 6.44
CA GLY A 12 23.53 -15.07 7.73
C GLY A 12 24.45 -15.59 8.84
N ASP A 13 24.78 -14.74 9.82
CA ASP A 13 25.60 -15.15 10.96
C ASP A 13 24.83 -16.20 11.78
N MET A 14 25.36 -17.42 11.84
CA MET A 14 24.73 -18.55 12.52
C MET A 14 24.94 -18.42 14.02
N SER A 15 23.85 -18.32 14.78
CA SER A 15 23.90 -18.20 16.24
C SER A 15 22.80 -19.01 16.91
N GLU A 16 23.02 -19.39 18.17
CA GLU A 16 21.97 -19.89 19.06
C GLU A 16 21.25 -18.67 19.67
N MET A 17 19.92 -18.63 19.61
CA MET A 17 19.14 -17.56 20.19
C MET A 17 18.03 -18.12 21.09
N SER A 18 17.79 -17.44 22.21
CA SER A 18 16.66 -17.77 23.08
C SER A 18 15.33 -17.61 22.34
N ILE A 19 14.48 -18.63 22.43
CA ILE A 19 13.17 -18.67 21.76
C ILE A 19 12.25 -17.52 22.18
N HIS A 20 12.42 -16.99 23.40
CA HIS A 20 11.61 -15.89 23.95
C HIS A 20 11.87 -14.54 23.27
N ARG A 21 12.99 -14.41 22.56
CA ARG A 21 13.31 -13.22 21.75
C ARG A 21 12.69 -13.27 20.35
N LEU A 22 12.19 -14.43 19.94
CA LEU A 22 11.65 -14.64 18.61
C LEU A 22 10.15 -14.34 18.56
N LYS A 23 9.72 -13.71 17.48
CA LYS A 23 8.33 -13.37 17.22
C LYS A 23 7.94 -13.73 15.78
N PRO A 24 6.72 -14.22 15.53
CA PRO A 24 6.28 -14.52 14.17
C PRO A 24 6.17 -13.24 13.34
N HIS A 25 6.52 -13.32 12.06
CA HIS A 25 6.25 -12.21 11.13
C HIS A 25 4.76 -11.89 11.05
N PRO A 26 4.34 -10.61 11.16
CA PRO A 26 2.93 -10.23 11.22
C PRO A 26 2.12 -10.71 10.01
N LYS A 27 2.72 -10.68 8.82
CA LYS A 27 2.07 -11.11 7.57
C LYS A 27 2.08 -12.62 7.29
N ASN A 28 2.71 -13.44 8.15
CA ASN A 28 2.82 -14.88 7.87
C ASN A 28 1.45 -15.54 7.71
N VAL A 29 0.50 -15.19 8.59
CA VAL A 29 -0.89 -15.71 8.56
C VAL A 29 -1.67 -15.28 7.31
N GLU A 30 -1.28 -14.16 6.71
CA GLU A 30 -1.91 -13.67 5.47
C GLU A 30 -1.48 -14.44 4.24
N TYR A 31 -0.30 -15.08 4.28
CA TYR A 31 0.30 -15.78 3.15
C TYR A 31 0.29 -17.30 3.28
N TYR A 32 0.26 -17.83 4.51
CA TYR A 32 0.38 -19.25 4.78
C TYR A 32 -0.53 -19.71 5.91
N ALA A 33 -1.14 -20.88 5.75
CA ALA A 33 -1.72 -21.65 6.84
C ALA A 33 -0.63 -22.21 7.76
N ASP A 34 -1.05 -22.47 8.99
CA ASP A 34 -0.29 -23.31 9.90
C ASP A 34 -0.31 -24.78 9.47
N LEU A 35 0.78 -25.52 9.74
CA LEU A 35 0.78 -26.97 9.54
C LEU A 35 -0.16 -27.64 10.57
N ASP A 36 -0.87 -28.68 10.15
CA ASP A 36 -1.75 -29.48 11.00
C ASP A 36 -1.65 -30.97 10.68
N GLY A 37 -2.35 -31.78 11.49
CA GLY A 37 -2.48 -33.22 11.29
C GLY A 37 -1.15 -34.00 11.31
N GLU A 38 -1.06 -35.04 10.48
CA GLU A 38 0.07 -35.97 10.46
C GLU A 38 1.39 -35.27 10.11
N LYS A 39 1.39 -34.28 9.21
CA LYS A 39 2.61 -33.55 8.82
C LYS A 39 3.20 -32.76 9.98
N TYR A 40 2.34 -32.15 10.80
CA TYR A 40 2.80 -31.45 12.00
C TYR A 40 3.46 -32.42 12.98
N GLU A 41 2.82 -33.58 13.21
CA GLU A 41 3.34 -34.62 14.11
C GLU A 41 4.65 -35.25 13.60
N GLU A 42 4.80 -35.43 12.29
CA GLU A 42 6.06 -35.89 11.69
C GLU A 42 7.20 -34.88 11.90
N LEU A 43 6.94 -33.59 11.64
CA LEU A 43 7.93 -32.54 11.87
C LEU A 43 8.29 -32.43 13.36
N LYS A 44 7.29 -32.58 14.24
CA LYS A 44 7.49 -32.58 15.69
C LYS A 44 8.38 -33.72 16.14
N ARG A 45 8.09 -34.95 15.75
CA ARG A 45 8.94 -36.12 16.03
C ARG A 45 10.36 -35.94 15.51
N SER A 46 10.52 -35.36 14.32
CA SER A 46 11.83 -35.07 13.74
C SER A 46 12.64 -34.11 14.62
N ILE A 47 12.00 -33.03 15.07
CA ILE A 47 12.62 -32.02 15.96
C ILE A 47 12.92 -32.59 17.34
N GLU A 48 12.06 -33.45 17.89
CA GLU A 48 12.32 -34.16 19.16
C GLU A 48 13.57 -35.04 19.09
N VAL A 49 13.77 -35.78 17.98
CA VAL A 49 14.87 -36.75 17.84
C VAL A 49 16.18 -36.08 17.41
N HIS A 50 16.10 -35.10 16.50
CA HIS A 50 17.28 -34.55 15.82
C HIS A 50 17.54 -33.07 16.14
N GLY A 51 16.67 -32.41 16.90
CA GLY A 51 16.67 -30.97 17.05
C GLY A 51 16.29 -30.23 15.76
N ILE A 52 16.41 -28.91 15.80
CA ILE A 52 16.25 -28.07 14.61
C ILE A 52 17.55 -28.12 13.80
N ARG A 53 17.51 -28.79 12.64
CA ARG A 53 18.70 -28.93 11.76
C ARG A 53 18.91 -27.70 10.88
N ASP A 54 17.84 -27.25 10.24
CA ASP A 54 17.86 -26.02 9.46
C ASP A 54 17.57 -24.84 10.39
N PRO A 55 18.41 -23.80 10.45
CA PRO A 55 18.19 -22.66 11.33
C PRO A 55 16.94 -21.87 10.94
N LEU A 56 16.34 -21.20 11.92
CA LEU A 56 15.28 -20.23 11.68
C LEU A 56 15.90 -18.97 11.07
N LYS A 57 15.23 -18.38 10.09
CA LYS A 57 15.75 -17.18 9.42
C LYS A 57 15.01 -15.99 10.00
N ILE A 58 15.75 -15.02 10.53
CA ILE A 58 15.17 -13.95 11.35
C ILE A 58 15.74 -12.57 10.98
N LEU A 59 14.99 -11.52 11.29
CA LEU A 59 15.50 -10.15 11.35
C LEU A 59 16.27 -9.90 12.66
N PRO A 60 17.11 -8.83 12.74
CA PRO A 60 17.86 -8.50 13.96
C PRO A 60 17.00 -8.29 15.20
N ASP A 61 15.73 -7.94 15.02
CA ASP A 61 14.75 -7.73 16.09
C ASP A 61 14.02 -9.01 16.55
N GLY A 62 14.42 -10.17 16.03
CA GLY A 62 13.83 -11.48 16.35
C GLY A 62 12.60 -11.85 15.51
N THR A 63 12.22 -11.05 14.51
CA THR A 63 11.10 -11.39 13.62
C THR A 63 11.46 -12.57 12.72
N ILE A 64 10.67 -13.63 12.75
CA ILE A 64 10.90 -14.86 11.97
C ILE A 64 10.46 -14.65 10.52
N LEU A 65 11.40 -14.68 9.58
CA LEU A 65 11.16 -14.70 8.13
C LEU A 65 10.82 -16.10 7.63
N ALA A 66 11.49 -17.13 8.15
CA ALA A 66 11.21 -18.52 7.81
C ALA A 66 11.45 -19.45 9.00
N GLY A 67 10.67 -20.53 9.06
CA GLY A 67 10.74 -21.51 10.15
C GLY A 67 9.68 -21.34 11.23
N HIS A 68 8.56 -20.66 10.96
CA HIS A 68 7.46 -20.45 11.93
C HIS A 68 6.94 -21.75 12.56
N GLN A 69 6.87 -22.85 11.80
CA GLN A 69 6.45 -24.15 12.32
C GLN A 69 7.51 -24.78 13.23
N ARG A 70 8.80 -24.64 12.89
CA ARG A 70 9.92 -25.07 13.76
C ARG A 70 9.91 -24.29 15.07
N TYR A 71 9.69 -22.98 15.01
CA TYR A 71 9.49 -22.13 16.18
C TYR A 71 8.31 -22.61 17.05
N ARG A 72 7.14 -22.87 16.42
CA ARG A 72 5.94 -23.30 17.14
C ARG A 72 6.16 -24.63 17.86
N ILE A 73 6.74 -25.61 17.17
CA ILE A 73 7.08 -26.91 17.73
C ILE A 73 8.13 -26.78 18.83
N ALA A 74 9.20 -26.02 18.61
CA ALA A 74 10.25 -25.82 19.62
C ALA A 74 9.68 -25.23 20.91
N LYS A 75 8.74 -24.28 20.79
CA LYS A 75 8.02 -23.71 21.94
C LYS A 75 7.14 -24.75 22.65
N GLU A 76 6.46 -25.60 21.90
CA GLU A 76 5.64 -26.70 22.44
C GLU A 76 6.48 -27.74 23.18
N LEU A 77 7.68 -28.04 22.66
CA LEU A 77 8.63 -28.98 23.26
C LEU A 77 9.46 -28.40 24.42
N GLY A 78 9.31 -27.11 24.73
CA GLY A 78 10.08 -26.45 25.78
C GLY A 78 11.56 -26.25 25.44
N ILE A 79 11.90 -26.14 24.15
CA ILE A 79 13.26 -25.87 23.71
C ILE A 79 13.58 -24.38 23.95
N GLU A 80 14.55 -24.11 24.82
CA GLU A 80 14.90 -22.75 25.25
C GLU A 80 15.80 -21.99 24.26
N GLN A 81 16.64 -22.70 23.50
CA GLN A 81 17.56 -22.13 22.51
C GLN A 81 17.40 -22.82 21.16
N VAL A 82 17.37 -22.03 20.10
CA VAL A 82 17.20 -22.53 18.73
C VAL A 82 18.25 -21.91 17.81
N PRO A 83 18.73 -22.66 16.80
CA PRO A 83 19.66 -22.14 15.81
C PRO A 83 18.94 -21.14 14.91
N VAL A 84 19.56 -19.97 14.71
CA VAL A 84 19.04 -18.88 13.88
C VAL A 84 20.10 -18.35 12.91
N ALA A 85 19.64 -17.84 11.77
CA ALA A 85 20.42 -17.08 10.81
C ALA A 85 19.80 -15.67 10.72
N ILE A 86 20.61 -14.64 10.97
CA ILE A 86 20.15 -13.25 11.04
C ILE A 86 20.36 -12.56 9.69
N TYR A 87 19.30 -11.96 9.15
CA TYR A 87 19.27 -11.21 7.89
C TYR A 87 18.94 -9.75 8.18
N ASP A 88 19.88 -8.84 7.95
CA ASP A 88 19.68 -7.40 8.08
C ASP A 88 19.22 -6.81 6.73
N VAL A 89 17.91 -6.81 6.52
CA VAL A 89 17.26 -6.41 5.26
C VAL A 89 16.11 -5.44 5.53
N SER A 90 15.69 -4.74 4.48
CA SER A 90 14.56 -3.81 4.57
C SER A 90 13.23 -4.54 4.88
N PRO A 91 12.19 -3.87 5.40
CA PRO A 91 10.89 -4.49 5.63
C PRO A 91 10.24 -5.08 4.36
N GLU A 92 10.44 -4.42 3.21
CA GLU A 92 9.93 -4.87 1.92
C GLU A 92 10.66 -6.14 1.45
N GLU A 93 11.99 -6.16 1.61
CA GLU A 93 12.81 -7.33 1.28
C GLU A 93 12.56 -8.49 2.26
N ALA A 94 12.31 -8.21 3.53
CA ALA A 94 11.89 -9.20 4.53
C ALA A 94 10.61 -9.92 4.11
N GLU A 95 9.61 -9.17 3.64
CA GLU A 95 8.36 -9.72 3.14
C GLU A 95 8.54 -10.51 1.84
N TYR A 96 9.42 -10.04 0.95
CA TYR A 96 9.81 -10.79 -0.23
C TYR A 96 10.45 -12.13 0.13
N LEU A 97 11.38 -12.14 1.08
CA LEU A 97 12.09 -13.33 1.54
C LEU A 97 11.14 -14.30 2.27
N LEU A 98 10.15 -13.79 3.02
CA LEU A 98 9.07 -14.60 3.60
C LEU A 98 8.30 -15.37 2.51
N ILE A 99 8.07 -14.77 1.34
CA ILE A 99 7.36 -15.43 0.23
C ILE A 99 8.29 -16.39 -0.53
N ALA A 100 9.51 -15.94 -0.84
CA ALA A 100 10.48 -16.66 -1.65
C ALA A 100 11.00 -17.95 -0.98
N ASP A 101 11.25 -17.93 0.33
CA ASP A 101 11.82 -19.09 1.04
C ASP A 101 10.82 -20.22 1.26
N ASN A 102 9.52 -19.92 1.17
CA ASN A 102 8.43 -20.88 1.30
C ASN A 102 8.02 -21.51 -0.04
N GLU A 103 8.83 -21.37 -1.11
CA GLU A 103 8.56 -21.95 -2.42
C GLU A 103 8.50 -23.49 -2.43
N GLU A 104 9.20 -24.18 -1.52
CA GLU A 104 9.13 -25.65 -1.42
C GLU A 104 7.75 -26.14 -0.96
N ARG A 105 6.92 -25.25 -0.39
CA ARG A 105 5.53 -25.53 0.00
C ARG A 105 4.49 -25.26 -1.10
N ARG A 106 4.91 -25.07 -2.35
CA ARG A 106 4.05 -24.73 -3.52
C ARG A 106 2.80 -25.61 -3.75
N GLY A 107 2.62 -26.72 -3.03
CA GLY A 107 1.41 -27.57 -3.13
C GLY A 107 0.58 -27.72 -1.85
N GLU A 108 1.00 -27.16 -0.71
CA GLU A 108 0.35 -27.46 0.59
C GLU A 108 -0.74 -26.44 0.95
N ASP A 109 -0.52 -25.16 0.66
CA ASP A 109 -1.53 -24.11 0.86
C ASP A 109 -2.21 -23.76 -0.47
N ASN A 110 -3.41 -24.31 -0.65
CA ASN A 110 -4.23 -24.13 -1.85
C ASN A 110 -5.30 -23.04 -1.70
N ASP A 111 -5.28 -22.25 -0.62
CA ASP A 111 -6.19 -21.11 -0.48
C ASP A 111 -5.94 -20.10 -1.61
N PRO A 112 -6.93 -19.87 -2.51
CA PRO A 112 -6.79 -18.92 -3.60
C PRO A 112 -6.50 -17.50 -3.13
N MET A 113 -7.05 -17.07 -1.99
CA MET A 113 -6.85 -15.71 -1.47
C MET A 113 -5.43 -15.49 -0.97
N ARG A 114 -4.83 -16.48 -0.31
CA ARG A 114 -3.41 -16.38 0.09
C ARG A 114 -2.47 -16.36 -1.11
N LYS A 115 -2.75 -17.16 -2.14
CA LYS A 115 -2.02 -17.09 -3.43
C LYS A 115 -2.20 -15.73 -4.10
N ALA A 116 -3.42 -15.18 -4.08
CA ALA A 116 -3.73 -13.85 -4.61
C ALA A 116 -2.95 -12.73 -3.92
N ARG A 117 -2.83 -12.76 -2.59
CA ARG A 117 -2.06 -11.78 -1.82
C ARG A 117 -0.56 -11.86 -2.12
N ARG A 118 0.00 -13.08 -2.16
CA ARG A 118 1.40 -13.30 -2.57
C ARG A 118 1.67 -12.78 -3.98
N ALA A 119 0.77 -13.08 -4.93
CA ALA A 119 0.87 -12.61 -6.30
C ALA A 119 0.85 -11.07 -6.39
N LYS A 120 -0.03 -10.42 -5.61
CA LYS A 120 -0.14 -8.97 -5.54
C LYS A 120 1.16 -8.34 -5.04
N PHE A 121 1.66 -8.82 -3.90
CA PHE A 121 2.92 -8.34 -3.34
C PHE A 121 4.08 -8.52 -4.33
N LEU A 122 4.28 -9.71 -4.91
CA LEU A 122 5.38 -9.96 -5.83
C LEU A 122 5.31 -9.08 -7.08
N LYS A 123 4.11 -8.86 -7.62
CA LYS A 123 3.89 -7.96 -8.75
C LYS A 123 4.29 -6.51 -8.41
N GLU A 124 3.91 -6.03 -7.22
CA GLU A 124 4.22 -4.68 -6.74
C GLU A 124 5.72 -4.53 -6.44
N TYR A 125 6.30 -5.47 -5.70
CA TYR A 125 7.72 -5.50 -5.33
C TYR A 125 8.65 -5.52 -6.55
N TRP A 126 8.29 -6.29 -7.58
CA TRP A 126 9.06 -6.32 -8.83
C TRP A 126 8.72 -5.17 -9.81
N GLY A 127 7.77 -4.30 -9.46
CA GLY A 127 7.38 -3.16 -10.30
C GLY A 127 6.71 -3.54 -11.62
N ILE A 128 6.03 -4.69 -11.69
CA ILE A 128 5.43 -5.20 -12.92
C ILE A 128 4.14 -4.44 -13.23
N ARG A 129 4.18 -3.56 -14.24
CA ARG A 129 3.02 -2.84 -14.77
C ARG A 129 2.40 -3.53 -16.00
N HIS A 130 1.10 -3.36 -16.22
CA HIS A 130 0.47 -3.74 -17.49
C HIS A 130 0.82 -2.72 -18.57
N GLY A 131 1.45 -3.16 -19.66
CA GLY A 131 1.77 -2.32 -20.81
C GLY A 131 3.15 -2.63 -21.40
N ASN A 132 3.39 -2.18 -22.63
CA ASN A 132 4.63 -2.42 -23.37
C ASN A 132 5.85 -2.00 -22.55
N ASN A 133 6.59 -2.99 -22.03
CA ASN A 133 8.04 -3.08 -21.81
C ASN A 133 8.86 -1.78 -21.69
N GLN A 134 8.34 -0.73 -21.06
CA GLN A 134 9.16 0.39 -20.61
C GLN A 134 9.82 -0.07 -19.33
N ARG A 135 11.07 -0.50 -19.50
CA ARG A 135 12.01 -0.98 -18.50
C ARG A 135 12.31 0.12 -17.48
N THR A 136 11.39 0.33 -16.54
CA THR A 136 11.56 1.35 -15.48
C THR A 136 11.88 0.72 -14.12
N SER A 137 11.70 -0.60 -13.94
CA SER A 137 12.13 -1.30 -12.73
C SER A 137 13.58 -1.78 -12.86
N GLN A 138 14.38 -1.63 -11.79
CA GLN A 138 15.74 -2.19 -11.69
C GLN A 138 15.74 -3.74 -11.65
N ILE A 139 14.57 -4.34 -11.44
CA ILE A 139 14.36 -5.79 -11.31
C ILE A 139 13.79 -6.34 -12.62
N GLU A 140 14.55 -7.17 -13.33
CA GLU A 140 14.13 -7.86 -14.56
C GLU A 140 13.21 -9.05 -14.26
N LYS A 141 11.96 -8.77 -13.88
CA LYS A 141 10.93 -9.80 -13.64
C LYS A 141 9.68 -9.50 -14.45
N SER A 142 8.96 -10.56 -14.77
CA SER A 142 7.78 -10.57 -15.63
C SER A 142 6.59 -11.21 -14.92
N TYR A 143 5.40 -11.04 -15.50
CA TYR A 143 4.20 -11.74 -15.04
C TYR A 143 4.36 -13.28 -14.99
N ARG A 144 5.21 -13.86 -15.84
CA ARG A 144 5.50 -15.29 -15.82
C ARG A 144 6.27 -15.68 -14.55
N ASP A 145 7.14 -14.81 -14.06
CA ASP A 145 7.91 -15.05 -12.83
C ASP A 145 6.98 -15.02 -11.61
N VAL A 146 5.98 -14.15 -11.60
CA VAL A 146 4.96 -14.11 -10.53
C VAL A 146 4.18 -15.41 -10.51
N ALA A 147 3.73 -15.86 -11.70
CA ALA A 147 2.99 -17.11 -11.85
C ALA A 147 3.82 -18.31 -11.37
N GLN A 148 5.10 -18.36 -11.76
CA GLN A 148 6.02 -19.40 -11.32
C GLN A 148 6.23 -19.38 -9.80
N ALA A 149 6.45 -18.21 -9.21
CA ALA A 149 6.69 -18.06 -7.78
C ALA A 149 5.53 -18.61 -6.93
N ILE A 150 4.28 -18.30 -7.33
CA ILE A 150 3.09 -18.78 -6.63
C ILE A 150 2.63 -20.19 -7.05
N GLY A 151 3.32 -20.83 -8.00
CA GLY A 151 3.01 -22.19 -8.47
C GLY A 151 1.77 -22.31 -9.37
N GLU A 152 1.42 -21.24 -10.10
CA GLU A 152 0.20 -21.18 -10.91
C GLU A 152 0.48 -20.89 -12.39
N SER A 153 -0.52 -21.11 -13.24
CA SER A 153 -0.46 -20.64 -14.63
C SER A 153 -0.56 -19.11 -14.70
N VAL A 154 -0.09 -18.48 -15.78
CA VAL A 154 -0.24 -17.02 -15.98
C VAL A 154 -1.71 -16.60 -15.98
N ALA A 155 -2.58 -17.39 -16.62
CA ALA A 155 -4.02 -17.12 -16.66
C ALA A 155 -4.66 -17.23 -15.26
N THR A 156 -4.29 -18.25 -14.49
CA THR A 156 -4.75 -18.38 -13.10
C THR A 156 -4.22 -17.24 -12.24
N THR A 157 -2.97 -16.84 -12.42
CA THR A 157 -2.35 -15.74 -11.68
C THR A 157 -3.08 -14.42 -11.92
N GLN A 158 -3.45 -14.11 -13.17
CA GLN A 158 -4.25 -12.93 -13.49
C GLN A 158 -5.62 -12.96 -12.79
N ARG A 159 -6.29 -14.11 -12.81
CA ARG A 159 -7.54 -14.32 -12.07
C ARG A 159 -7.35 -14.08 -10.57
N LEU A 160 -6.35 -14.72 -9.97
CA LEU A 160 -6.06 -14.59 -8.54
C LEU A 160 -5.76 -13.14 -8.16
N LEU A 161 -4.95 -12.43 -8.95
CA LEU A 161 -4.68 -11.02 -8.73
C LEU A 161 -5.97 -10.20 -8.67
N LYS A 162 -6.92 -10.48 -9.56
CA LYS A 162 -8.22 -9.81 -9.59
C LYS A 162 -9.05 -10.08 -8.34
N LEU A 163 -8.91 -11.24 -7.68
CA LEU A 163 -9.63 -11.54 -6.43
C LEU A 163 -9.27 -10.60 -5.27
N ASN A 164 -8.12 -9.90 -5.31
CA ASN A 164 -7.80 -8.88 -4.32
C ASN A 164 -8.72 -7.65 -4.37
N ASP A 165 -9.50 -7.49 -5.45
CA ASP A 165 -10.47 -6.41 -5.61
C ASP A 165 -11.85 -6.77 -5.02
N LEU A 166 -11.99 -7.98 -4.46
CA LEU A 166 -13.19 -8.41 -3.77
C LEU A 166 -13.30 -7.76 -2.38
N ILE A 167 -14.52 -7.48 -1.94
CA ILE A 167 -14.81 -7.12 -0.54
C ILE A 167 -14.46 -8.27 0.43
N PRO A 168 -14.14 -7.97 1.70
CA PRO A 168 -13.69 -8.99 2.67
C PRO A 168 -14.63 -10.20 2.80
N GLU A 169 -15.94 -9.98 2.73
CA GLU A 169 -16.96 -11.01 2.85
C GLU A 169 -16.89 -12.01 1.69
N LEU A 170 -16.71 -11.52 0.46
CA LEU A 170 -16.53 -12.36 -0.72
C LEU A 170 -15.16 -13.05 -0.72
N GLN A 171 -14.11 -12.38 -0.23
CA GLN A 171 -12.80 -13.02 -0.03
C GLN A 171 -12.89 -14.22 0.93
N ALA A 172 -13.66 -14.09 2.02
CA ALA A 172 -13.89 -15.17 2.97
C ALA A 172 -14.63 -16.36 2.33
N LEU A 173 -15.61 -16.11 1.46
CA LEU A 173 -16.29 -17.17 0.71
C LEU A 173 -15.35 -17.90 -0.26
N VAL A 174 -14.40 -17.19 -0.88
CA VAL A 174 -13.38 -17.81 -1.73
C VAL A 174 -12.40 -18.64 -0.91
N SER A 175 -11.89 -18.08 0.19
CA SER A 175 -10.93 -18.76 1.07
C SER A 175 -11.50 -20.03 1.71
N SER A 176 -12.79 -20.01 2.08
CA SER A 176 -13.50 -21.21 2.58
C SER A 176 -13.87 -22.22 1.48
N GLY A 177 -13.64 -21.91 0.20
CA GLY A 177 -13.97 -22.76 -0.94
C GLY A 177 -15.46 -22.78 -1.30
N LYS A 178 -16.32 -22.02 -0.61
CA LYS A 178 -17.75 -21.90 -0.95
C LYS A 178 -17.94 -21.22 -2.31
N LEU A 179 -17.16 -20.19 -2.61
CA LEU A 179 -17.21 -19.45 -3.88
C LEU A 179 -16.01 -19.82 -4.77
N GLY A 180 -16.27 -20.45 -5.91
CA GLY A 180 -15.22 -20.83 -6.86
C GLY A 180 -14.52 -19.61 -7.49
N THR A 181 -13.21 -19.72 -7.72
CA THR A 181 -12.36 -18.60 -8.19
C THR A 181 -12.83 -17.96 -9.49
N SER A 182 -13.41 -18.73 -10.41
CA SER A 182 -13.88 -18.22 -11.71
C SER A 182 -15.14 -17.36 -11.58
N ALA A 183 -16.06 -17.72 -10.68
CA ALA A 183 -17.23 -16.91 -10.37
C ALA A 183 -16.82 -15.67 -9.56
N ALA A 184 -15.94 -15.86 -8.58
CA ALA A 184 -15.35 -14.77 -7.80
C ALA A 184 -14.66 -13.71 -8.68
N GLU A 185 -13.93 -14.14 -9.73
CA GLU A 185 -13.31 -13.24 -10.70
C GLU A 185 -14.35 -12.32 -11.35
N GLN A 186 -15.54 -12.82 -11.69
CA GLN A 186 -16.59 -11.99 -12.30
C GLN A 186 -17.09 -10.92 -11.33
N LEU A 187 -17.27 -11.27 -10.06
CA LEU A 187 -17.69 -10.33 -9.02
C LEU A 187 -16.62 -9.26 -8.76
N ALA A 188 -15.35 -9.63 -8.86
CA ALA A 188 -14.23 -8.72 -8.65
C ALA A 188 -14.09 -7.61 -9.73
N TYR A 189 -14.74 -7.77 -10.89
CA TYR A 189 -14.82 -6.69 -11.89
C TYR A 189 -15.83 -5.61 -11.51
N LEU A 190 -16.77 -5.90 -10.61
CA LEU A 190 -17.74 -4.94 -10.12
C LEU A 190 -17.10 -4.00 -9.08
N SER A 191 -17.61 -2.78 -8.99
CA SER A 191 -17.19 -1.83 -7.96
C SER A 191 -17.48 -2.34 -6.54
N PRO A 192 -16.69 -1.96 -5.51
CA PRO A 192 -16.91 -2.40 -4.13
C PRO A 192 -18.32 -2.12 -3.60
N GLU A 193 -18.96 -1.04 -4.05
CA GLU A 193 -20.32 -0.65 -3.69
C GLU A 193 -21.35 -1.67 -4.23
N ILE A 194 -21.21 -2.07 -5.49
CA ILE A 194 -22.07 -3.08 -6.11
C ILE A 194 -21.85 -4.44 -5.45
N GLN A 195 -20.60 -4.81 -5.18
CA GLN A 195 -20.28 -6.07 -4.49
C GLN A 195 -20.95 -6.13 -3.11
N ARG A 196 -20.91 -5.03 -2.34
CA ARG A 196 -21.52 -4.97 -1.01
C ARG A 196 -23.04 -5.09 -1.08
N SER A 197 -23.68 -4.30 -1.94
CA SER A 197 -25.14 -4.36 -2.16
C SER A 197 -25.59 -5.76 -2.59
N LEU A 198 -24.82 -6.40 -3.48
CA LEU A 198 -25.11 -7.76 -3.93
C LEU A 198 -24.96 -8.79 -2.81
N TYR A 199 -23.93 -8.66 -1.96
CA TYR A 199 -23.74 -9.52 -0.80
C TYR A 199 -24.81 -9.29 0.27
N GLU A 200 -25.28 -8.05 0.48
CA GLU A 200 -26.39 -7.74 1.39
C GLU A 200 -27.70 -8.40 0.91
N ALA A 201 -27.97 -8.35 -0.40
CA ALA A 201 -29.19 -8.93 -0.97
C ALA A 201 -29.17 -10.48 -1.00
N LEU A 202 -28.03 -11.08 -1.38
CA LEU A 202 -27.94 -12.53 -1.61
C LEU A 202 -27.27 -13.30 -0.45
N GLY A 203 -26.52 -12.63 0.42
CA GLY A 203 -25.71 -13.26 1.45
C GLY A 203 -24.75 -14.30 0.87
N GLU A 204 -24.63 -15.43 1.56
CA GLU A 204 -23.81 -16.55 1.09
C GLU A 204 -24.40 -17.28 -0.13
N GLU A 205 -25.68 -17.09 -0.48
CA GLU A 205 -26.29 -17.76 -1.64
C GLU A 205 -25.68 -17.34 -2.97
N ILE A 206 -24.96 -16.19 -2.99
CA ILE A 206 -24.15 -15.78 -4.12
C ILE A 206 -23.14 -16.86 -4.55
N ALA A 207 -22.67 -17.68 -3.60
CA ALA A 207 -21.76 -18.78 -3.83
C ALA A 207 -22.39 -19.96 -4.57
N ASN A 208 -23.73 -20.10 -4.52
CA ASN A 208 -24.45 -21.20 -5.18
C ASN A 208 -24.66 -20.95 -6.67
N ARG A 209 -24.42 -19.71 -7.15
CA ARG A 209 -24.61 -19.36 -8.56
C ARG A 209 -23.51 -19.97 -9.42
N THR A 210 -23.91 -20.45 -10.59
CA THR A 210 -22.99 -20.93 -11.60
C THR A 210 -22.16 -19.78 -12.19
N PHE A 211 -21.05 -20.12 -12.85
CA PHE A 211 -20.25 -19.13 -13.58
C PHE A 211 -21.07 -18.37 -14.62
N ALA A 212 -21.96 -19.05 -15.35
CA ALA A 212 -22.79 -18.44 -16.39
C ALA A 212 -23.77 -17.43 -15.78
N GLU A 213 -24.43 -17.78 -14.67
CA GLU A 213 -25.33 -16.88 -13.95
C GLU A 213 -24.59 -15.68 -13.36
N THR A 214 -23.39 -15.90 -12.80
CA THR A 214 -22.56 -14.83 -12.25
C THR A 214 -22.07 -13.87 -13.33
N LYS A 215 -21.71 -14.40 -14.51
CA LYS A 215 -21.31 -13.61 -15.67
C LYS A 215 -22.46 -12.77 -16.22
N GLU A 216 -23.65 -13.35 -16.33
CA GLU A 216 -24.83 -12.63 -16.78
C GLU A 216 -25.26 -11.56 -15.76
N LEU A 217 -25.19 -11.89 -14.47
CA LEU A 217 -25.40 -10.94 -13.39
C LEU A 217 -24.45 -9.75 -13.49
N ARG A 218 -23.15 -10.01 -13.64
CA ARG A 218 -22.13 -8.97 -13.86
C ARG A 218 -22.49 -8.08 -15.05
N ARG A 219 -22.78 -8.67 -16.22
CA ARG A 219 -23.14 -7.93 -17.45
C ARG A 219 -24.32 -6.98 -17.20
N ARG A 220 -25.38 -7.47 -16.54
CA ARG A 220 -26.56 -6.66 -16.21
C ARG A 220 -26.25 -5.51 -15.26
N LEU A 221 -25.37 -5.75 -14.28
CA LEU A 221 -24.98 -4.73 -13.30
C LEU A 221 -24.08 -3.67 -13.94
N GLU A 222 -23.11 -4.06 -14.77
CA GLU A 222 -22.27 -3.12 -15.55
C GLU A 222 -23.12 -2.25 -16.50
N GLU A 223 -24.09 -2.85 -17.19
CA GLU A 223 -25.02 -2.11 -18.05
C GLU A 223 -25.86 -1.10 -17.27
N ALA A 224 -26.26 -1.45 -16.06
CA ALA A 224 -27.04 -0.56 -15.22
C ALA A 224 -26.17 0.56 -14.60
N GLU A 225 -24.93 0.26 -14.22
CA GLU A 225 -23.96 1.27 -13.77
C GLU A 225 -23.65 2.29 -14.88
N LEU A 226 -23.49 1.84 -16.12
CA LEU A 226 -23.31 2.73 -17.27
C LEU A 226 -24.52 3.66 -17.48
N ARG A 227 -25.75 3.15 -17.27
CA ARG A 227 -26.97 3.97 -17.35
C ARG A 227 -27.04 5.00 -16.22
N ASP A 228 -26.62 4.64 -15.01
CA ASP A 228 -26.57 5.57 -13.88
C ASP A 228 -25.54 6.68 -14.13
N GLN A 229 -24.38 6.34 -14.68
CA GLN A 229 -23.37 7.31 -15.11
C GLN A 229 -23.88 8.23 -16.24
N GLU A 230 -24.59 7.68 -17.23
CA GLU A 230 -25.25 8.46 -18.29
C GLU A 230 -26.30 9.39 -17.69
N THR A 231 -27.11 8.90 -16.76
CA THR A 231 -28.13 9.69 -16.05
C THR A 231 -27.51 10.87 -15.31
N ALA A 232 -26.45 10.62 -14.53
CA ALA A 232 -25.73 11.67 -13.80
C ALA A 232 -25.13 12.72 -14.74
N ARG A 233 -24.54 12.28 -15.87
CA ARG A 233 -24.01 13.19 -16.90
C ARG A 233 -25.12 14.07 -17.49
N LEU A 234 -26.26 13.48 -17.86
CA LEU A 234 -27.38 14.23 -18.43
C LEU A 234 -28.03 15.17 -17.40
N GLN A 235 -28.06 14.79 -16.12
CA GLN A 235 -28.51 15.66 -15.03
C GLN A 235 -27.60 16.89 -14.89
N ALA A 236 -26.29 16.72 -15.01
CA ALA A 236 -25.34 17.83 -15.01
C ALA A 236 -25.56 18.76 -16.22
N GLU A 237 -25.70 18.21 -17.43
CA GLU A 237 -26.00 18.99 -18.64
C GLU A 237 -27.34 19.75 -18.52
N LEU A 238 -28.37 19.10 -17.96
CA LEU A 238 -29.67 19.72 -17.70
C LEU A 238 -29.56 20.89 -16.72
N ALA A 239 -28.75 20.75 -15.66
CA ALA A 239 -28.51 21.82 -14.69
C ALA A 239 -27.83 23.03 -15.34
N GLU A 240 -26.81 22.82 -16.17
CA GLU A 240 -26.12 23.88 -16.91
C GLU A 240 -27.05 24.63 -17.87
N LEU A 241 -27.87 23.91 -18.64
CA LEU A 241 -28.80 24.54 -19.58
C LEU A 241 -29.89 25.35 -18.86
N ARG A 242 -30.38 24.85 -17.72
CA ARG A 242 -31.34 25.60 -16.89
C ARG A 242 -30.73 26.87 -16.31
N GLU A 243 -29.44 26.85 -15.95
CA GLU A 243 -28.71 28.02 -15.47
C GLU A 243 -28.54 29.10 -16.56
N GLN A 244 -28.29 28.70 -17.80
CA GLN A 244 -28.13 29.64 -18.92
C GLN A 244 -29.43 30.38 -19.26
N GLY A 245 -30.60 29.80 -18.96
CA GLY A 245 -31.90 30.47 -19.02
C GLY A 245 -32.33 30.96 -20.41
N ARG A 246 -31.75 30.45 -21.49
CA ARG A 246 -32.09 30.85 -22.87
C ARG A 246 -33.36 30.15 -23.34
N GLU A 247 -34.24 30.88 -24.02
CA GLU A 247 -35.50 30.33 -24.55
C GLU A 247 -35.25 29.23 -25.60
N GLU A 248 -34.15 29.33 -26.35
CA GLU A 248 -33.72 28.35 -27.35
C GLU A 248 -33.40 26.98 -26.73
N ASP A 249 -33.03 26.94 -25.44
CA ASP A 249 -32.68 25.71 -24.73
C ASP A 249 -33.93 24.95 -24.22
N ARG A 250 -35.13 25.53 -24.31
CA ARG A 250 -36.37 24.94 -23.75
C ARG A 250 -36.69 23.57 -24.34
N GLN A 251 -36.56 23.40 -25.66
CA GLN A 251 -36.79 22.11 -26.32
C GLN A 251 -35.73 21.06 -25.94
N LYS A 252 -34.47 21.49 -25.76
CA LYS A 252 -33.37 20.62 -25.37
C LYS A 252 -33.52 20.15 -23.91
N ILE A 253 -33.95 21.05 -23.02
CA ILE A 253 -34.27 20.76 -21.62
C ILE A 253 -35.35 19.69 -21.53
N GLU A 254 -36.46 19.82 -22.27
CA GLU A 254 -37.55 18.84 -22.28
C GLU A 254 -37.10 17.46 -22.79
N GLN A 255 -36.26 17.42 -23.83
CA GLN A 255 -35.67 16.18 -24.35
C GLN A 255 -34.77 15.50 -23.31
N LEU A 256 -33.92 16.27 -22.62
CA LEU A 256 -33.04 15.75 -21.56
C LEU A 256 -33.83 15.23 -20.37
N GLU A 257 -34.86 15.96 -19.92
CA GLU A 257 -35.74 15.53 -18.83
C GLU A 257 -36.47 14.22 -19.16
N ARG A 258 -36.90 14.04 -20.40
CA ARG A 258 -37.49 12.78 -20.85
C ARG A 258 -36.47 11.65 -20.82
N ARG A 259 -35.27 11.89 -21.37
CA ARG A 259 -34.20 10.88 -21.41
C ARG A 259 -33.73 10.46 -20.02
N ILE A 260 -33.59 11.42 -19.10
CA ILE A 260 -33.21 11.16 -17.69
C ILE A 260 -34.28 10.30 -17.02
N ARG A 261 -35.58 10.60 -17.20
CA ARG A 261 -36.66 9.75 -16.67
C ARG A 261 -36.59 8.32 -17.21
N ASP A 262 -36.42 8.18 -18.51
CA ASP A 262 -36.34 6.88 -19.17
C ASP A 262 -35.16 6.04 -18.64
N LEU A 263 -34.02 6.68 -18.34
CA LEU A 263 -32.85 6.02 -17.77
C LEU A 263 -32.98 5.75 -16.27
N GLN A 264 -33.54 6.66 -15.48
CA GLN A 264 -33.80 6.48 -14.04
C GLN A 264 -34.71 5.28 -13.77
N ALA A 265 -35.73 5.10 -14.62
CA ALA A 265 -36.61 3.92 -14.58
C ALA A 265 -35.88 2.59 -14.84
N GLN A 266 -34.66 2.65 -15.40
CA GLN A 266 -33.80 1.51 -15.72
C GLN A 266 -32.52 1.47 -14.87
N SER A 267 -32.48 2.25 -13.78
CA SER A 267 -31.30 2.44 -12.94
C SER A 267 -30.84 1.16 -12.24
N TRP A 268 -29.54 1.09 -11.90
CA TRP A 268 -28.96 -0.07 -11.21
C TRP A 268 -29.64 -0.37 -9.88
N ARG A 269 -30.04 0.66 -9.13
CA ARG A 269 -30.77 0.47 -7.86
C ARG A 269 -32.08 -0.28 -8.09
N VAL A 270 -32.85 0.11 -9.12
CA VAL A 270 -34.09 -0.58 -9.50
C VAL A 270 -33.80 -2.04 -9.86
N VAL A 271 -32.78 -2.30 -10.68
CA VAL A 271 -32.41 -3.67 -11.08
C VAL A 271 -31.99 -4.52 -9.86
N THR A 272 -31.25 -3.94 -8.92
CA THR A 272 -30.77 -4.64 -7.72
C THR A 272 -31.92 -4.96 -6.77
N LEU A 273 -32.83 -4.02 -6.56
CA LEU A 273 -34.03 -4.24 -5.74
C LEU A 273 -34.96 -5.27 -6.39
N GLU A 274 -35.10 -5.26 -7.72
CA GLU A 274 -35.85 -6.29 -8.44
C GLU A 274 -35.23 -7.69 -8.26
N GLN A 275 -33.91 -7.79 -8.14
CA GLN A 275 -33.22 -9.04 -7.85
C GLN A 275 -33.41 -9.49 -6.40
N GLU A 276 -33.30 -8.58 -5.43
CA GLU A 276 -33.59 -8.87 -4.02
C GLU A 276 -35.05 -9.35 -3.87
N LEU A 277 -35.98 -8.65 -4.52
CA LEU A 277 -37.39 -9.01 -4.60
C LEU A 277 -37.59 -10.40 -5.22
N SER A 278 -36.90 -10.72 -6.32
CA SER A 278 -36.96 -12.04 -6.95
C SER A 278 -36.44 -13.14 -6.02
N ALA A 279 -35.29 -12.91 -5.36
CA ALA A 279 -34.70 -13.88 -4.44
C ALA A 279 -35.60 -14.15 -3.23
N LEU A 280 -36.18 -13.09 -2.63
CA LEU A 280 -37.13 -13.24 -1.53
C LEU A 280 -38.41 -13.97 -1.96
N ARG A 281 -38.90 -13.72 -3.19
CA ARG A 281 -40.06 -14.44 -3.75
C ARG A 281 -39.76 -15.92 -3.96
N GLU A 282 -38.56 -16.26 -4.46
CA GLU A 282 -38.13 -17.65 -4.64
C GLU A 282 -38.00 -18.40 -3.31
N ARG A 283 -37.55 -17.74 -2.23
CA ARG A 283 -37.47 -18.32 -0.89
C ARG A 283 -38.85 -18.67 -0.30
N GLY A 284 -39.89 -17.90 -0.63
CA GLY A 284 -41.28 -18.20 -0.30
C GLY A 284 -41.65 -18.23 1.19
N ARG A 285 -40.84 -17.64 2.09
CA ARG A 285 -41.10 -17.63 3.54
C ARG A 285 -42.11 -16.54 3.92
N LYS A 286 -42.90 -16.77 4.98
CA LYS A 286 -43.89 -15.78 5.47
C LYS A 286 -43.24 -14.51 6.01
N GLU A 287 -42.06 -14.63 6.60
CA GLU A 287 -41.27 -13.52 7.17
C GLU A 287 -40.79 -12.54 6.09
N ASP A 288 -40.61 -13.01 4.86
CA ASP A 288 -40.12 -12.18 3.75
C ASP A 288 -41.23 -11.25 3.17
N ARG A 289 -42.50 -11.40 3.58
CA ARG A 289 -43.64 -10.65 3.01
C ARG A 289 -43.58 -9.14 3.24
N GLU A 290 -43.15 -8.71 4.43
CA GLU A 290 -43.04 -7.29 4.76
C GLU A 290 -41.91 -6.65 3.95
N ARG A 291 -40.76 -7.33 3.85
CA ARG A 291 -39.63 -6.89 3.05
C ARG A 291 -39.95 -6.84 1.56
N ILE A 292 -40.68 -7.83 1.03
CA ILE A 292 -41.18 -7.83 -0.36
C ILE A 292 -42.03 -6.58 -0.64
N ALA A 293 -42.97 -6.25 0.25
CA ALA A 293 -43.83 -5.08 0.08
C ALA A 293 -43.06 -3.74 0.20
N GLU A 294 -42.03 -3.69 1.04
CA GLU A 294 -41.12 -2.54 1.15
C GLU A 294 -40.33 -2.34 -0.15
N LEU A 295 -39.71 -3.40 -0.67
CA LEU A 295 -38.95 -3.36 -1.93
C LEU A 295 -39.81 -2.97 -3.12
N GLU A 296 -41.06 -3.48 -3.21
CA GLU A 296 -41.99 -3.09 -4.27
C GLU A 296 -42.31 -1.59 -4.26
N ARG A 297 -42.48 -0.99 -3.07
CA ARG A 297 -42.67 0.46 -2.94
C ARG A 297 -41.42 1.24 -3.31
N GLU A 298 -40.25 0.80 -2.85
CA GLU A 298 -38.98 1.45 -3.15
C GLU A 298 -38.69 1.43 -4.66
N ILE A 299 -38.94 0.30 -5.34
CA ILE A 299 -38.81 0.19 -6.80
C ILE A 299 -39.75 1.17 -7.51
N GLU A 300 -41.01 1.25 -7.07
CA GLU A 300 -42.01 2.12 -7.68
C GLU A 300 -41.69 3.61 -7.45
N GLU A 301 -41.22 3.98 -6.25
CA GLU A 301 -40.74 5.34 -5.95
C GLU A 301 -39.52 5.71 -6.80
N LEU A 302 -38.57 4.80 -6.97
CA LEU A 302 -37.37 5.05 -7.78
C LEU A 302 -37.68 5.18 -9.27
N LYS A 303 -38.60 4.36 -9.79
CA LYS A 303 -39.07 4.45 -11.18
C LYS A 303 -39.81 5.76 -11.46
N ASN A 304 -40.53 6.28 -10.48
CA ASN A 304 -41.33 7.51 -10.60
C ASN A 304 -40.67 8.73 -9.95
N ARG A 305 -39.40 8.63 -9.55
CA ARG A 305 -38.70 9.74 -8.89
C ARG A 305 -38.71 10.95 -9.84
N PRO A 306 -39.25 12.10 -9.41
CA PRO A 306 -39.21 13.29 -10.24
C PRO A 306 -37.75 13.61 -10.56
N VAL A 307 -37.46 14.01 -11.80
CA VAL A 307 -36.12 14.49 -12.17
C VAL A 307 -35.79 15.63 -11.22
N GLU A 308 -34.84 15.39 -10.32
CA GLU A 308 -34.49 16.37 -9.32
C GLU A 308 -34.14 17.67 -10.03
N ARG A 309 -34.81 18.75 -9.60
CA ARG A 309 -34.20 20.07 -9.71
C ARG A 309 -32.98 19.98 -8.81
N VAL A 310 -31.82 19.71 -9.41
CA VAL A 310 -30.55 20.08 -8.78
C VAL A 310 -30.71 21.57 -8.52
N GLU A 311 -30.91 21.95 -7.26
CA GLU A 311 -30.90 23.35 -6.88
C GLU A 311 -29.58 23.89 -7.41
N VAL A 312 -29.70 24.95 -8.22
CA VAL A 312 -28.58 25.65 -8.82
C VAL A 312 -27.54 25.81 -7.71
N VAL A 313 -26.36 25.23 -7.93
CA VAL A 313 -25.21 25.33 -7.02
C VAL A 313 -25.17 26.79 -6.56
N PRO A 314 -25.38 27.07 -5.25
CA PRO A 314 -25.49 28.45 -4.78
C PRO A 314 -24.33 29.27 -5.32
N ASP A 315 -24.55 30.53 -5.70
CA ASP A 315 -23.51 31.33 -6.35
C ASP A 315 -22.20 31.37 -5.54
N ALA A 316 -22.29 31.25 -4.21
CA ALA A 316 -21.15 31.08 -3.32
C ALA A 316 -20.30 29.83 -3.64
N VAL A 317 -20.94 28.68 -3.91
CA VAL A 317 -20.25 27.42 -4.23
C VAL A 317 -19.67 27.47 -5.66
N LYS A 318 -20.32 28.17 -6.60
CA LYS A 318 -19.74 28.42 -7.93
C LYS A 318 -18.48 29.28 -7.85
N GLN A 319 -18.50 30.32 -7.01
CA GLN A 319 -17.34 31.18 -6.76
C GLN A 319 -16.19 30.38 -6.11
N GLU A 320 -16.49 29.48 -5.18
CA GLU A 320 -15.48 28.59 -4.60
C GLU A 320 -14.88 27.65 -5.64
N ILE A 321 -15.70 26.99 -6.48
CA ILE A 321 -15.21 26.10 -7.56
C ILE A 321 -14.30 26.87 -8.52
N GLU A 322 -14.66 28.10 -8.89
CA GLU A 322 -13.83 28.93 -9.77
C GLU A 322 -12.50 29.34 -9.12
N ALA A 323 -12.51 29.64 -7.82
CA ALA A 323 -11.29 29.87 -7.05
C ALA A 323 -10.39 28.63 -7.00
N TRP A 324 -10.98 27.43 -6.83
CA TRP A 324 -10.23 26.17 -6.86
C TRP A 324 -9.62 25.87 -8.23
N LYS A 325 -10.32 26.17 -9.33
CA LYS A 325 -9.76 26.04 -10.69
C LYS A 325 -8.58 26.97 -10.91
N GLN A 326 -8.67 28.23 -10.49
CA GLN A 326 -7.55 29.18 -10.60
C GLN A 326 -6.34 28.68 -9.80
N ARG A 327 -6.57 28.18 -8.59
CA ARG A 327 -5.51 27.63 -7.74
C ARG A 327 -4.86 26.37 -8.35
N ALA A 328 -5.63 25.52 -9.01
CA ALA A 328 -5.10 24.36 -9.73
C ALA A 328 -4.19 24.77 -10.90
N VAL A 329 -4.57 25.79 -11.67
CA VAL A 329 -3.73 26.35 -12.75
C VAL A 329 -2.43 26.91 -12.18
N GLU A 330 -2.49 27.60 -11.05
CA GLU A 330 -1.32 28.18 -10.37
C GLU A 330 -0.36 27.09 -9.88
N ILE A 331 -0.88 26.03 -9.26
CA ILE A 331 -0.10 24.84 -8.86
C ILE A 331 0.54 24.16 -10.07
N GLU A 332 -0.17 24.05 -11.19
CA GLU A 332 0.35 23.42 -12.40
C GLU A 332 1.48 24.26 -13.05
N GLN A 333 1.37 25.59 -13.01
CA GLN A 333 2.47 26.48 -13.40
C GLN A 333 3.69 26.31 -12.50
N GLN A 334 3.50 26.30 -11.18
CA GLN A 334 4.59 26.08 -10.22
C GLN A 334 5.27 24.72 -10.44
N LYS A 335 4.49 23.67 -10.73
CA LYS A 335 5.03 22.35 -11.07
C LYS A 335 5.89 22.41 -12.33
N ARG A 336 5.42 23.06 -13.41
CA ARG A 336 6.19 23.21 -14.66
C ARG A 336 7.49 24.00 -14.45
N GLU A 337 7.46 25.03 -13.62
CA GLU A 337 8.67 25.78 -13.25
C GLU A 337 9.68 24.92 -12.47
N LEU A 338 9.20 24.10 -11.53
CA LEU A 338 10.03 23.17 -10.78
C LEU A 338 10.61 22.08 -11.67
N GLU A 339 9.83 21.52 -12.60
CA GLU A 339 10.29 20.55 -13.58
C GLU A 339 11.35 21.14 -14.51
N SER A 340 11.18 22.40 -14.95
CA SER A 340 12.18 23.11 -15.75
C SER A 340 13.48 23.33 -14.98
N LYS A 341 13.40 23.75 -13.70
CA LYS A 341 14.56 23.89 -12.82
C LYS A 341 15.26 22.54 -12.63
N TYR A 342 14.49 21.47 -12.39
CA TYR A 342 15.01 20.12 -12.25
C TYR A 342 15.78 19.66 -13.49
N GLN A 343 15.21 19.83 -14.69
CA GLN A 343 15.87 19.51 -15.96
C GLN A 343 17.16 20.32 -16.18
N ALA A 344 17.17 21.60 -15.79
CA ALA A 344 18.37 22.43 -15.88
C ALA A 344 19.48 21.89 -14.95
N THR A 345 19.14 21.46 -13.73
CA THR A 345 20.09 20.80 -12.83
C THR A 345 20.59 19.45 -13.35
N GLU A 346 19.74 18.62 -13.95
CA GLU A 346 20.17 17.36 -14.56
C GLU A 346 21.15 17.59 -15.71
N GLN A 347 20.90 18.58 -16.58
CA GLN A 347 21.84 18.94 -17.64
C GLN A 347 23.17 19.45 -17.07
N LEU A 348 23.14 20.17 -15.95
CA LEU A 348 24.34 20.62 -15.26
C LEU A 348 25.14 19.44 -14.68
N LEU A 349 24.45 18.48 -14.05
CA LEU A 349 25.04 17.26 -13.51
C LEU A 349 25.72 16.44 -14.62
N ALA A 350 25.02 16.23 -15.73
CA ALA A 350 25.57 15.51 -16.89
C ALA A 350 26.84 16.18 -17.44
N ARG A 351 26.90 17.52 -17.47
CA ARG A 351 28.13 18.25 -17.84
C ARG A 351 29.27 18.04 -16.85
N TYR A 352 28.99 18.02 -15.55
CA TYR A 352 30.00 17.73 -14.54
C TYR A 352 30.51 16.28 -14.62
N GLU A 353 29.62 15.32 -14.85
CA GLU A 353 29.97 13.91 -15.04
C GLU A 353 30.86 13.72 -16.28
N GLN A 354 30.50 14.35 -17.40
CA GLN A 354 31.32 14.35 -18.61
C GLN A 354 32.71 14.95 -18.33
N LYS A 355 32.78 16.06 -17.61
CA LYS A 355 34.06 16.70 -17.24
C LYS A 355 34.90 15.84 -16.30
N ILE A 356 34.27 15.14 -15.35
CA ILE A 356 34.94 14.15 -14.49
C ILE A 356 35.49 12.99 -15.33
N GLN A 357 34.74 12.54 -16.33
CA GLN A 357 35.17 11.47 -17.24
C GLN A 357 36.35 11.90 -18.12
N GLU A 358 36.33 13.13 -18.67
CA GLU A 358 37.44 13.73 -19.41
C GLU A 358 38.70 13.86 -18.54
N LEU A 359 38.57 14.33 -17.30
CA LEU A 359 39.68 14.43 -16.35
C LEU A 359 40.26 13.05 -15.97
N ARG A 360 39.41 12.02 -15.89
CA ARG A 360 39.84 10.63 -15.66
C ARG A 360 40.57 10.04 -16.87
N GLN A 361 40.17 10.39 -18.09
CA GLN A 361 40.81 9.91 -19.33
C GLN A 361 42.11 10.67 -19.67
N GLY A 362 42.25 11.92 -19.22
CA GLY A 362 43.44 12.76 -19.46
C GLY A 362 44.60 12.58 -18.46
N ALA A 363 44.46 11.73 -17.44
CA ALA A 363 45.50 11.51 -16.43
C ALA A 363 46.40 10.30 -16.80
N PRO A 364 47.73 10.46 -16.97
CA PRO A 364 48.61 9.33 -17.18
C PRO A 364 48.75 8.50 -15.90
N VAL A 365 48.56 7.18 -16.02
CA VAL A 365 48.72 6.19 -14.95
C VAL A 365 50.19 6.19 -14.48
N VAL A 366 50.44 6.65 -13.26
CA VAL A 366 51.73 6.46 -12.57
C VAL A 366 51.48 5.56 -11.36
N GLN A 367 52.00 4.33 -11.42
CA GLN A 367 52.22 3.48 -10.25
C GLN A 367 53.29 4.13 -9.37
N LEU A 368 53.07 4.27 -8.05
CA LEU A 368 54.10 4.10 -7.01
C LEU A 368 53.54 4.35 -5.58
N GLN A 369 53.76 3.34 -4.72
CA GLN A 369 54.07 3.37 -3.28
C GLN A 369 53.19 4.18 -2.30
N VAL A 370 52.55 3.44 -1.38
CA VAL A 370 51.86 3.97 -0.19
C VAL A 370 52.87 4.37 0.89
N PRO A 371 52.95 5.66 1.26
CA PRO A 371 52.85 6.10 2.68
C PRO A 371 52.16 7.49 2.81
N PRO A 372 52.37 8.27 3.88
CA PRO A 372 51.62 8.46 5.14
C PRO A 372 50.17 9.01 5.03
N ALA A 373 49.61 9.14 3.82
CA ALA A 373 48.26 9.68 3.64
C ALA A 373 47.15 8.73 4.12
N LEU A 374 47.38 7.41 4.08
CA LEU A 374 46.41 6.43 4.57
C LEU A 374 46.20 6.52 6.10
N GLN A 375 47.27 6.76 6.86
CA GLN A 375 47.18 7.00 8.31
C GLN A 375 46.38 8.28 8.59
N LYS A 376 46.59 9.33 7.79
CA LYS A 376 45.80 10.57 7.87
C LYS A 376 44.33 10.37 7.51
N ILE A 377 44.03 9.47 6.56
CA ILE A 377 42.64 9.14 6.17
C ILE A 377 41.97 8.27 7.24
N GLU A 378 42.68 7.32 7.85
CA GLU A 378 42.16 6.52 8.98
C GLU A 378 41.92 7.40 10.21
N ASP A 379 42.83 8.30 10.54
CA ASP A 379 42.67 9.27 11.63
C ASP A 379 41.52 10.26 11.32
N GLU A 380 41.37 10.74 10.08
CA GLU A 380 40.25 11.58 9.66
C GLU A 380 38.90 10.81 9.65
N HIS A 381 38.92 9.51 9.35
CA HIS A 381 37.73 8.68 9.36
C HIS A 381 37.28 8.36 10.79
N GLU A 382 38.21 8.06 11.69
CA GLU A 382 37.91 7.84 13.11
C GLU A 382 37.41 9.11 13.80
N VAL A 383 38.02 10.27 13.49
CA VAL A 383 37.51 11.58 13.90
C VAL A 383 36.12 11.84 13.31
N ARG A 384 35.86 11.51 12.03
CA ARG A 384 34.52 11.63 11.43
C ARG A 384 33.47 10.73 12.10
N VAL A 385 33.82 9.49 12.45
CA VAL A 385 32.93 8.55 13.14
C VAL A 385 32.64 9.01 14.57
N GLN A 386 33.64 9.49 15.31
CA GLN A 386 33.49 10.10 16.64
C GLN A 386 32.61 11.37 16.57
N ARG A 387 32.83 12.23 15.57
CA ARG A 387 32.02 13.42 15.31
C ARG A 387 30.56 13.05 15.05
N ARG A 388 30.31 12.02 14.23
CA ARG A 388 28.95 11.54 13.93
C ARG A 388 28.24 11.03 15.17
N LYS A 389 28.92 10.26 16.04
CA LYS A 389 28.38 9.78 17.32
C LYS A 389 28.04 10.92 18.29
N LEU A 390 28.88 11.96 18.36
CA LEU A 390 28.63 13.16 19.17
C LEU A 390 27.43 13.97 18.65
N TYR A 391 27.28 14.12 17.33
CA TYR A 391 26.14 14.80 16.72
C TYR A 391 24.82 14.06 16.94
N THR A 392 24.79 12.72 16.84
CA THR A 392 23.58 11.95 17.13
C THR A 392 23.16 12.08 18.60
N LYS A 393 24.12 12.18 19.53
CA LYS A 393 23.81 12.48 20.94
C LYS A 393 23.25 13.89 21.13
N LEU A 394 23.79 14.86 20.39
CA LEU A 394 23.33 16.25 20.45
C LEU A 394 21.92 16.42 19.86
N GLU A 395 21.63 15.79 18.71
CA GLU A 395 20.29 15.78 18.10
C GLU A 395 19.25 15.17 19.05
N ARG A 396 19.62 14.11 19.76
CA ARG A 396 18.74 13.48 20.75
C ARG A 396 18.46 14.40 21.93
N ALA A 397 19.47 15.10 22.43
CA ALA A 397 19.30 16.09 23.50
C ALA A 397 18.42 17.28 23.06
N VAL A 398 18.56 17.77 21.81
CA VAL A 398 17.71 18.83 21.27
C VAL A 398 16.26 18.35 21.13
N MET A 399 16.03 17.10 20.70
CA MET A 399 14.68 16.52 20.63
C MET A 399 14.07 16.28 22.02
N ASP A 400 14.85 15.90 23.01
CA ASP A 400 14.38 15.76 24.40
C ASP A 400 13.98 17.14 24.97
N ILE A 401 14.77 18.19 24.70
CA ILE A 401 14.44 19.58 25.07
C ILE A 401 13.18 20.06 24.33
N TRP A 402 13.03 19.75 23.04
CA TRP A 402 11.83 20.05 22.27
C TRP A 402 10.59 19.41 22.89
N THR A 403 10.68 18.11 23.21
CA THR A 403 9.58 17.35 23.80
C THR A 403 9.15 17.94 25.15
N VAL A 404 10.11 18.30 25.99
CA VAL A 404 9.85 18.93 27.30
C VAL A 404 9.23 20.34 27.14
N CYS A 405 9.70 21.13 26.18
CA CYS A 405 9.15 22.47 25.91
C CYS A 405 7.74 22.41 25.30
N HIS A 406 7.48 21.46 24.40
CA HIS A 406 6.18 21.27 23.76
C HIS A 406 5.12 20.82 24.77
N GLN A 407 5.49 19.91 25.70
CA GLN A 407 4.62 19.52 26.81
C GLN A 407 4.33 20.65 27.81
N ALA A 408 5.17 21.70 27.85
CA ALA A 408 5.03 22.84 28.76
C ALA A 408 4.30 24.06 28.16
N GLY A 409 3.72 23.94 26.95
CA GLY A 409 2.87 24.96 26.34
C GLY A 409 3.45 25.66 25.10
N GLY A 410 4.49 25.12 24.45
CA GLY A 410 4.85 25.45 23.06
C GLY A 410 5.56 26.79 22.80
N GLU A 411 5.90 27.58 23.81
CA GLU A 411 6.49 28.94 23.63
C GLU A 411 7.91 28.97 23.02
N VAL A 412 8.54 27.81 22.79
CA VAL A 412 9.94 27.71 22.32
C VAL A 412 10.09 26.87 21.05
N ASP A 413 8.99 26.44 20.42
CA ASP A 413 9.00 25.58 19.23
C ASP A 413 9.78 26.20 18.06
N TRP A 414 9.74 27.54 17.92
CA TRP A 414 10.49 28.26 16.89
C TRP A 414 12.01 28.14 17.02
N VAL A 415 12.54 27.86 18.21
CA VAL A 415 13.98 27.67 18.42
C VAL A 415 14.45 26.34 17.83
N VAL A 416 13.61 25.31 17.89
CA VAL A 416 13.93 24.01 17.28
C VAL A 416 13.85 24.10 15.76
N ASP A 417 12.90 24.87 15.25
CA ASP A 417 12.86 25.23 13.83
C ASP A 417 14.09 26.07 13.42
N GLU A 418 14.56 27.02 14.23
CA GLU A 418 15.79 27.80 13.97
C GLU A 418 17.03 26.88 13.95
N PHE A 419 17.12 25.88 14.84
CA PHE A 419 18.19 24.87 14.84
C PHE A 419 18.20 24.06 13.54
N TYR A 420 17.02 23.56 13.11
CA TYR A 420 16.88 22.79 11.88
C TYR A 420 17.03 23.64 10.61
N GLN A 421 16.71 24.93 10.66
CA GLN A 421 16.91 25.89 9.56
C GLN A 421 18.39 26.27 9.39
N GLN A 422 19.13 26.44 10.49
CA GLN A 422 20.58 26.70 10.45
C GLN A 422 21.40 25.44 10.12
N ARG A 423 20.77 24.26 10.07
CA ARG A 423 21.37 22.99 9.67
C ARG A 423 21.79 23.01 8.19
N ARG A 424 22.96 23.57 7.88
CA ARG A 424 23.62 23.41 6.57
C ARG A 424 24.48 22.15 6.56
N VAL A 425 24.01 21.11 5.87
CA VAL A 425 24.80 19.90 5.61
C VAL A 425 25.71 20.16 4.42
N GLY A 426 26.97 20.49 4.69
CA GLY A 426 28.03 20.57 3.67
C GLY A 426 28.63 19.19 3.32
N PRO A 427 29.41 19.09 2.23
CA PRO A 427 29.84 17.81 1.62
C PRO A 427 30.74 16.91 2.50
N ASN A 428 31.27 17.42 3.62
CA ASN A 428 32.20 16.71 4.51
C ASN A 428 31.66 16.50 5.94
N GLY A 429 30.35 16.71 6.17
CA GLY A 429 29.73 16.77 7.50
C GLY A 429 29.83 18.16 8.13
N MET A 430 28.90 18.48 9.05
CA MET A 430 28.64 19.81 9.63
C MET A 430 29.93 20.59 10.01
N GLU A 431 30.13 21.77 9.42
CA GLU A 431 31.11 22.76 9.90
C GLU A 431 30.57 23.46 11.17
N GLY A 432 31.45 23.87 12.09
CA GLY A 432 31.11 24.80 13.19
C GLY A 432 30.71 24.18 14.54
N PHE A 433 31.67 23.68 15.32
CA PHE A 433 31.42 23.37 16.75
C PHE A 433 31.19 24.66 17.58
N GLU A 434 31.70 25.80 17.10
CA GLU A 434 31.50 27.12 17.73
C GLU A 434 30.07 27.65 17.59
N GLU A 435 29.40 27.39 16.45
CA GLU A 435 28.04 27.86 16.20
C GLU A 435 27.00 27.12 17.05
N VAL A 436 27.18 25.80 17.24
CA VAL A 436 26.30 24.99 18.10
C VAL A 436 26.41 25.39 19.57
N SER A 437 27.60 25.70 20.06
CA SER A 437 27.81 26.18 21.43
C SER A 437 27.15 27.54 21.66
N ALA A 438 27.33 28.48 20.72
CA ALA A 438 26.68 29.79 20.76
C ALA A 438 25.15 29.68 20.67
N PHE A 439 24.65 28.75 19.86
CA PHE A 439 23.23 28.47 19.73
C PHE A 439 22.64 27.88 21.03
N MET A 440 23.30 26.89 21.64
CA MET A 440 22.88 26.33 22.93
C MET A 440 22.90 27.37 24.06
N ALA A 441 23.87 28.29 24.06
CA ALA A 441 23.88 29.41 24.99
C ALA A 441 22.66 30.33 24.79
N LYS A 442 22.29 30.63 23.53
CA LYS A 442 21.09 31.41 23.18
C LYS A 442 19.80 30.72 23.66
N ILE A 443 19.71 29.38 23.56
CA ILE A 443 18.58 28.60 24.10
C ILE A 443 18.49 28.75 25.62
N VAL A 444 19.60 28.55 26.33
CA VAL A 444 19.64 28.64 27.80
C VAL A 444 19.29 30.06 28.27
N ASP A 445 19.77 31.09 27.60
CA ASP A 445 19.45 32.49 27.94
C ASP A 445 17.98 32.83 27.65
N THR A 446 17.42 32.30 26.56
CA THR A 446 15.99 32.47 26.24
C THR A 446 15.09 31.75 27.25
N LEU A 447 15.48 30.54 27.70
CA LEU A 447 14.78 29.81 28.76
C LEU A 447 14.93 30.48 30.14
N ARG A 448 16.03 31.20 30.41
CA ARG A 448 16.19 32.02 31.63
C ARG A 448 15.24 33.22 31.64
N ALA A 449 15.00 33.82 30.48
CA ALA A 449 14.14 35.00 30.35
C ALA A 449 12.64 34.70 30.60
N THR A 450 12.19 33.45 30.41
CA THR A 450 10.77 33.06 30.59
C THR A 450 10.36 32.81 32.06
N GLN A 451 11.24 33.03 33.03
CA GLN A 451 10.99 32.89 34.48
C GLN A 451 10.37 31.54 34.92
N ARG A 452 10.63 30.43 34.20
CA ARG A 452 10.15 29.08 34.56
C ARG A 452 11.31 28.17 35.02
N PRO A 453 11.66 28.17 36.32
CA PRO A 453 12.87 27.51 36.84
C PRO A 453 12.87 25.97 36.73
N ARG A 454 11.72 25.33 36.48
CA ARG A 454 11.63 23.87 36.27
C ARG A 454 12.07 23.42 34.88
N LEU A 455 11.93 24.26 33.85
CA LEU A 455 12.39 23.95 32.49
C LEU A 455 13.89 24.20 32.32
N LEU A 456 14.47 25.05 33.19
CA LEU A 456 15.88 25.41 33.13
C LEU A 456 16.83 24.39 33.77
N LYS A 457 16.30 23.55 34.65
CA LYS A 457 17.05 22.63 35.52
C LYS A 457 17.07 21.25 34.89
#